data_AF-A0A950AVE7-F1
#
_entry.id   AF-A0A950AVE7-F1
#
_cell.length_a   1.000
_cell.length_b   1.000
_cell.length_c   1.000
_cell.angle_alpha   90.00
_cell.angle_beta   90.00
_cell.angle_gamma   90.00
#
_symmetry.space_group_name_H-M   'P 1'
#
loop_
_entity.id
_entity.type
_entity.pdbx_description
1 polymer ?
#
loop_
_entity_poly.entity_id
_entity_poly.type
_entity_poly.pdbx_seq_one_letter_code
_entity_poly.pdbx_strand_id
1 'polypeptide(L)'
;MPGRRGWVLGLVLAWGRVLQAFGAAPDPAVERGSRAMTATGYLKPGWGDDAYRRVGQFWGEPAPDPATAPEAYSAAFIRRYGLNPAPYPNDGFPMGLRRGVNPDGTRTGIQVDCLACHGGSIGGMSHVGLGNSTLDMKSLFDDLDRAQGKRLRASSFVLNSTRGTVNAGMLSAVLLSVRNADLSMRRFPLPLGANLPELDVPAWWLLGKKSTMYYDGRFDARSVRANMQFLLGEKSLQELKDLEPTFHDIQAWLKSLKPPRYPFPSDAARADRGKVVFEKACAK
;
A
#
# COMPACT_ATOMS: atom_id res chain seq x y z
N MET A 1 -85.77 -14.03 -17.43
CA MET A 1 -85.28 -12.74 -17.99
C MET A 1 -84.09 -12.27 -17.16
N PRO A 2 -82.98 -11.83 -17.79
CA PRO A 2 -81.64 -11.83 -17.19
C PRO A 2 -81.20 -10.47 -16.63
N GLY A 3 -80.34 -10.47 -15.60
CA GLY A 3 -79.78 -9.25 -15.00
C GLY A 3 -78.29 -9.37 -14.65
N ARG A 4 -77.44 -9.01 -15.63
CA ARG A 4 -76.08 -8.41 -15.57
C ARG A 4 -75.16 -8.74 -14.38
N ARG A 5 -74.07 -9.47 -14.60
CA ARG A 5 -72.70 -9.01 -14.99
C ARG A 5 -71.98 -8.13 -13.96
N GLY A 6 -70.86 -8.64 -13.44
CA GLY A 6 -69.81 -7.84 -12.78
C GLY A 6 -68.71 -8.68 -12.15
N TRP A 7 -67.81 -9.23 -12.96
CA TRP A 7 -66.52 -9.76 -12.48
C TRP A 7 -65.58 -8.57 -12.27
N VAL A 8 -65.07 -8.39 -11.05
CA VAL A 8 -63.95 -7.47 -10.78
C VAL A 8 -62.73 -8.33 -10.46
N LEU A 9 -61.92 -8.61 -11.50
CA LEU A 9 -60.54 -9.07 -11.33
C LEU A 9 -59.72 -7.87 -10.85
N GLY A 10 -59.27 -7.90 -9.59
CA GLY A 10 -58.27 -6.99 -9.07
C GLY A 10 -56.90 -7.32 -9.65
N LEU A 11 -56.47 -6.55 -10.64
CA LEU A 11 -55.12 -6.56 -11.21
C LEU A 11 -54.16 -5.85 -10.23
N VAL A 12 -53.42 -6.62 -9.43
CA VAL A 12 -52.28 -6.10 -8.67
C VAL A 12 -51.07 -6.04 -9.61
N LEU A 13 -50.94 -4.91 -10.32
CA LEU A 13 -49.71 -4.54 -11.04
C LEU A 13 -48.83 -3.74 -10.08
N ALA A 14 -48.03 -4.45 -9.27
CA ALA A 14 -46.93 -3.84 -8.53
C ALA A 14 -45.80 -3.51 -9.52
N TRP A 15 -45.75 -2.27 -9.98
CA TRP A 15 -44.61 -1.72 -10.71
C TRP A 15 -43.43 -1.57 -9.74
N GLY A 16 -42.60 -2.60 -9.65
CA GLY A 16 -41.28 -2.51 -9.04
C GLY A 16 -40.33 -1.69 -9.92
N ARG A 17 -40.35 -0.37 -9.77
CA ARG A 17 -39.26 0.49 -10.27
C ARG A 17 -38.03 0.25 -9.39
N VAL A 18 -37.18 -0.69 -9.79
CA VAL A 18 -35.79 -0.75 -9.31
C VAL A 18 -35.10 0.52 -9.81
N LEU A 19 -34.95 1.50 -8.92
CA LEU A 19 -34.03 2.61 -9.12
C LEU A 19 -32.61 2.02 -9.12
N GLN A 20 -32.12 1.63 -10.30
CA GLN A 20 -30.68 1.49 -10.52
C GLN A 20 -30.08 2.88 -10.33
N ALA A 21 -29.42 3.10 -9.20
CA ALA A 21 -28.49 4.20 -9.05
C ALA A 21 -27.36 3.96 -10.06
N PHE A 22 -27.46 4.59 -11.23
CA PHE A 22 -26.36 4.71 -12.17
C PHE A 22 -25.28 5.57 -11.53
N GLY A 23 -24.45 4.97 -10.67
CA GLY A 23 -23.16 5.55 -10.31
C GLY A 23 -22.38 5.73 -11.61
N ALA A 24 -21.80 6.91 -11.81
CA ALA A 24 -20.91 7.15 -12.94
C ALA A 24 -19.88 6.02 -13.03
N ALA A 25 -19.60 5.55 -14.26
CA ALA A 25 -18.55 4.57 -14.48
C ALA A 25 -17.25 5.05 -13.80
N PRO A 26 -16.49 4.16 -13.14
CA PRO A 26 -15.22 4.55 -12.52
C PRO A 26 -14.35 5.26 -13.55
N ASP A 27 -13.73 6.37 -13.15
CA ASP A 27 -12.77 7.08 -13.99
C ASP A 27 -11.72 6.06 -14.50
N PRO A 28 -11.53 5.89 -15.82
CA PRO A 28 -10.59 4.93 -16.37
C PRO A 28 -9.16 5.11 -15.82
N ALA A 29 -8.74 6.34 -15.49
CA ALA A 29 -7.43 6.59 -14.87
C ALA A 29 -7.35 6.02 -13.46
N VAL A 30 -8.44 6.12 -12.68
CA VAL A 30 -8.53 5.54 -11.34
C VAL A 30 -8.49 4.01 -11.39
N GLU A 31 -9.15 3.40 -12.38
CA GLU A 31 -9.10 1.94 -12.55
C GLU A 31 -7.71 1.46 -12.94
N ARG A 32 -7.08 2.11 -13.93
CA ARG A 32 -5.70 1.80 -14.33
C ARG A 32 -4.72 1.99 -13.18
N GLY A 33 -4.87 3.06 -12.39
CA GLY A 33 -4.04 3.33 -11.22
C GLY A 33 -4.16 2.27 -10.13
N SER A 34 -5.39 1.83 -9.84
CA SER A 34 -5.65 0.73 -8.90
C SER A 34 -4.97 -0.55 -9.36
N ARG A 35 -5.13 -0.92 -10.64
CA ARG A 35 -4.50 -2.11 -11.23
C ARG A 35 -2.98 -2.00 -11.20
N ALA A 36 -2.44 -0.84 -11.55
CA ALA A 36 -1.00 -0.56 -11.53
C ALA A 36 -0.42 -0.75 -10.11
N MET A 37 -1.07 -0.21 -9.07
CA MET A 37 -0.61 -0.42 -7.68
C MET A 37 -0.76 -1.88 -7.22
N THR A 38 -1.86 -2.55 -7.58
CA THR A 38 -2.26 -3.83 -6.97
C THR A 38 -1.87 -5.06 -7.76
N ALA A 39 -1.32 -4.90 -8.97
CA ALA A 39 -0.93 -6.01 -9.84
C ALA A 39 0.47 -5.86 -10.46
N THR A 40 1.12 -4.69 -10.38
CA THR A 40 2.43 -4.46 -11.01
C THR A 40 3.56 -4.41 -10.00
N GLY A 41 4.62 -5.18 -10.25
CA GLY A 41 5.88 -5.10 -9.54
C GLY A 41 6.86 -4.15 -10.24
N TYR A 42 7.35 -3.12 -9.56
CA TYR A 42 8.20 -2.08 -10.19
C TYR A 42 9.70 -2.30 -9.99
N LEU A 43 10.09 -3.10 -9.00
CA LEU A 43 11.47 -3.44 -8.68
C LEU A 43 11.81 -4.86 -9.12
N LYS A 44 13.10 -5.15 -9.25
CA LYS A 44 13.61 -6.51 -9.43
C LYS A 44 13.29 -7.35 -8.19
N PRO A 45 13.08 -8.66 -8.35
CA PRO A 45 12.88 -9.54 -7.21
C PRO A 45 14.13 -9.53 -6.31
N GLY A 46 13.92 -9.23 -5.02
CA GLY A 46 14.96 -9.28 -4.00
C GLY A 46 15.21 -10.68 -3.47
N TRP A 47 14.20 -11.54 -3.49
CA TRP A 47 14.23 -12.89 -2.93
C TRP A 47 13.52 -13.90 -3.83
N GLY A 48 13.86 -15.18 -3.73
CA GLY A 48 13.12 -16.27 -4.37
C GLY A 48 12.04 -16.86 -3.45
N ASP A 49 11.14 -17.66 -4.02
CA ASP A 49 10.07 -18.36 -3.27
C ASP A 49 10.61 -19.24 -2.15
N ASP A 50 11.78 -19.81 -2.42
CA ASP A 50 12.57 -20.59 -1.48
C ASP A 50 12.96 -19.82 -0.22
N ALA A 51 13.34 -18.55 -0.35
CA ALA A 51 13.63 -17.71 0.80
C ALA A 51 12.36 -17.45 1.61
N TYR A 52 11.23 -17.17 0.93
CA TYR A 52 9.95 -17.03 1.59
C TYR A 52 9.54 -18.30 2.33
N ARG A 53 9.72 -19.50 1.77
CA ARG A 53 9.40 -20.77 2.44
C ARG A 53 10.31 -21.07 3.63
N ARG A 54 11.61 -20.78 3.51
CA ARG A 54 12.60 -21.13 4.54
C ARG A 54 12.72 -20.11 5.67
N VAL A 55 12.20 -18.89 5.51
CA VAL A 55 12.44 -17.80 6.48
C VAL A 55 12.01 -18.15 7.90
N GLY A 56 11.00 -19.02 8.03
CA GLY A 56 10.52 -19.56 9.30
C GLY A 56 11.60 -20.17 10.21
N GLN A 57 12.69 -20.68 9.64
CA GLN A 57 13.80 -21.24 10.41
C GLN A 57 14.55 -20.21 11.27
N PHE A 58 14.34 -18.91 11.02
CA PHE A 58 14.97 -17.81 11.76
C PHE A 58 14.07 -17.19 12.83
N TRP A 59 12.85 -17.69 13.01
CA TRP A 59 11.87 -17.06 13.92
C TRP A 59 12.12 -17.36 15.40
N GLY A 60 13.00 -18.30 15.73
CA GLY A 60 13.26 -18.74 17.11
C GLY A 60 12.12 -19.57 17.72
N GLU A 61 11.01 -19.71 17.01
CA GLU A 61 9.86 -20.55 17.33
C GLU A 61 9.55 -21.47 16.14
N PRO A 62 8.93 -22.65 16.37
CA PRO A 62 8.49 -23.51 15.27
C PRO A 62 7.55 -22.77 14.31
N ALA A 63 7.93 -22.70 13.03
CA ALA A 63 7.08 -22.21 11.97
C ALA A 63 6.20 -23.36 11.42
N PRO A 64 4.95 -23.09 10.99
CA PRO A 64 4.18 -24.05 10.20
C PRO A 64 4.95 -24.49 8.95
N ASP A 65 4.68 -25.68 8.44
CA ASP A 65 5.29 -26.12 7.18
C ASP A 65 4.61 -25.40 5.99
N PRO A 66 5.35 -24.68 5.14
CA PRO A 66 4.77 -23.91 4.03
C PRO A 66 4.23 -24.78 2.88
N ALA A 67 4.61 -26.07 2.80
CA ALA A 67 4.12 -27.00 1.80
C ALA A 67 2.86 -27.74 2.28
N THR A 68 2.79 -28.14 3.55
CA THR A 68 1.62 -28.88 4.07
C THR A 68 0.57 -27.99 4.75
N ALA A 69 0.92 -26.78 5.17
CA ALA A 69 0.02 -25.84 5.85
C ALA A 69 0.24 -24.38 5.39
N PRO A 70 0.07 -24.06 4.09
CA PRO A 70 0.42 -22.76 3.52
C PRO A 70 -0.36 -21.58 4.12
N GLU A 71 -1.62 -21.75 4.49
CA GLU A 71 -2.44 -20.69 5.10
C GLU A 71 -1.96 -20.37 6.52
N ALA A 72 -1.65 -21.40 7.31
CA ALA A 72 -1.09 -21.23 8.65
C ALA A 72 0.31 -20.59 8.59
N TYR A 73 1.12 -20.99 7.60
CA TYR A 73 2.42 -20.36 7.34
C TYR A 73 2.28 -18.88 7.01
N SER A 74 1.40 -18.54 6.07
CA SER A 74 1.14 -17.16 5.67
C SER A 74 0.64 -16.32 6.86
N ALA A 75 -0.27 -16.85 7.68
CA ALA A 75 -0.73 -16.17 8.90
C ALA A 75 0.41 -15.95 9.92
N ALA A 76 1.30 -16.94 10.09
CA ALA A 76 2.47 -16.80 10.96
C ALA A 76 3.47 -15.78 10.42
N PHE A 77 3.74 -15.78 9.11
CA PHE A 77 4.60 -14.81 8.43
C PHE A 77 4.06 -13.38 8.58
N ILE A 78 2.75 -13.19 8.32
CA ILE A 78 2.04 -11.92 8.48
C ILE A 78 2.19 -11.41 9.92
N ARG A 79 1.93 -12.25 10.92
CA ARG A 79 2.06 -11.91 12.34
C ARG A 79 3.51 -11.56 12.70
N ARG A 80 4.48 -12.37 12.26
CA ARG A 80 5.90 -12.21 12.58
C ARG A 80 6.47 -10.89 12.08
N TYR A 81 6.06 -10.44 10.89
CA TYR A 81 6.57 -9.22 10.27
C TYR A 81 5.59 -8.04 10.32
N GLY A 82 4.40 -8.24 10.90
CA GLY A 82 3.37 -7.21 11.00
C GLY A 82 2.91 -6.69 9.65
N LEU A 83 2.80 -7.60 8.68
CA LEU A 83 2.17 -7.35 7.39
C LEU A 83 0.67 -7.59 7.51
N ASN A 84 -0.06 -7.47 6.40
CA ASN A 84 -1.50 -7.62 6.35
C ASN A 84 -1.91 -8.55 5.19
N PRO A 85 -3.00 -9.32 5.30
CA PRO A 85 -3.54 -10.06 4.16
C PRO A 85 -3.82 -9.15 2.97
N ALA A 86 -3.57 -9.60 1.74
CA ALA A 86 -3.90 -8.80 0.55
C ALA A 86 -5.42 -8.79 0.30
N PRO A 87 -6.09 -7.63 0.20
CA PRO A 87 -7.52 -7.54 -0.14
C PRO A 87 -7.76 -7.64 -1.66
N TYR A 88 -6.78 -8.14 -2.41
CA TYR A 88 -6.77 -8.27 -3.87
C TYR A 88 -5.92 -9.50 -4.27
N PRO A 89 -6.06 -10.05 -5.49
CA PRO A 89 -5.23 -11.16 -5.96
C PRO A 89 -3.73 -10.80 -5.90
N ASN A 90 -2.94 -11.62 -5.20
CA ASN A 90 -1.53 -11.33 -4.95
C ASN A 90 -0.67 -12.61 -4.84
N ASP A 91 -1.00 -13.66 -5.60
CA ASP A 91 -0.24 -14.92 -5.66
C ASP A 91 0.00 -15.59 -4.29
N GLY A 92 -0.92 -15.41 -3.35
CA GLY A 92 -0.82 -15.93 -1.98
C GLY A 92 0.09 -15.12 -1.04
N PHE A 93 0.73 -14.05 -1.53
CA PHE A 93 1.57 -13.17 -0.71
C PHE A 93 0.73 -12.15 0.09
N PRO A 94 1.21 -11.74 1.27
CA PRO A 94 0.60 -10.64 2.01
C PRO A 94 0.72 -9.31 1.25
N MET A 95 -0.16 -8.36 1.58
CA MET A 95 -0.05 -6.99 1.11
C MET A 95 1.33 -6.43 1.46
N GLY A 96 2.00 -5.85 0.46
CA GLY A 96 3.37 -5.35 0.60
C GLY A 96 4.45 -6.24 0.02
N LEU A 97 4.17 -7.52 -0.24
CA LEU A 97 5.04 -8.41 -1.00
C LEU A 97 4.38 -8.77 -2.32
N ARG A 98 5.17 -8.85 -3.38
CA ARG A 98 4.67 -9.07 -4.73
C ARG A 98 5.63 -9.87 -5.59
N ARG A 99 5.09 -10.55 -6.60
CA ARG A 99 5.88 -11.08 -7.71
C ARG A 99 6.66 -9.96 -8.42
N GLY A 100 7.98 -10.08 -8.43
CA GLY A 100 8.86 -9.32 -9.31
C GLY A 100 9.28 -10.17 -10.50
N VAL A 101 9.46 -9.52 -11.64
CA VAL A 101 10.01 -10.13 -12.85
C VAL A 101 11.25 -9.32 -13.24
N ASN A 102 12.33 -10.01 -13.60
CA ASN A 102 13.48 -9.32 -14.17
C ASN A 102 13.12 -8.63 -15.50
N PRO A 103 13.83 -7.56 -15.90
CA PRO A 103 13.58 -6.86 -17.17
C PRO A 103 13.65 -7.75 -18.42
N ASP A 104 14.43 -8.83 -18.37
CA ASP A 104 14.59 -9.80 -19.46
C ASP A 104 13.52 -10.92 -19.44
N GLY A 105 12.61 -10.90 -18.47
CA GLY A 105 11.56 -11.92 -18.30
C GLY A 105 12.06 -13.27 -17.75
N THR A 106 13.35 -13.43 -17.48
CA THR A 106 13.97 -14.76 -17.24
C THR A 106 13.84 -15.26 -15.81
N ARG A 107 13.54 -14.36 -14.85
CA ARG A 107 13.45 -14.70 -13.44
C ARG A 107 12.25 -14.04 -12.78
N THR A 108 11.48 -14.86 -12.08
CA THR A 108 10.44 -14.41 -11.15
C THR A 108 10.92 -14.59 -9.72
N GLY A 109 10.45 -13.72 -8.83
CA GLY A 109 10.72 -13.81 -7.40
C GLY A 109 9.84 -12.84 -6.62
N ILE A 110 10.27 -12.46 -5.43
CA ILE A 110 9.52 -11.63 -4.49
C ILE A 110 10.23 -10.29 -4.35
N GLN A 111 9.45 -9.21 -4.44
CA GLN A 111 9.85 -7.85 -4.11
C GLN A 111 8.95 -7.28 -3.03
N VAL A 112 9.41 -6.21 -2.40
CA VAL A 112 8.57 -5.35 -1.55
C VAL A 112 7.98 -4.26 -2.43
N ASP A 113 6.70 -3.98 -2.24
CA ASP A 113 6.01 -2.87 -2.90
C ASP A 113 5.59 -1.77 -1.89
N CYS A 114 5.00 -0.70 -2.40
CA CYS A 114 4.60 0.46 -1.61
C CYS A 114 3.64 0.11 -0.47
N LEU A 115 2.85 -0.96 -0.61
CA LEU A 115 1.80 -1.36 0.30
C LEU A 115 2.34 -2.10 1.54
N ALA A 116 3.63 -2.41 1.61
CA ALA A 116 4.23 -2.89 2.85
C ALA A 116 4.13 -1.82 3.95
N CYS A 117 4.42 -0.57 3.57
CA CYS A 117 4.27 0.60 4.43
C CYS A 117 2.86 1.19 4.34
N HIS A 118 2.28 1.31 3.15
CA HIS A 118 1.02 2.02 2.91
C HIS A 118 -0.23 1.13 2.87
N GLY A 119 -0.12 -0.11 3.38
CA GLY A 119 -1.22 -1.05 3.52
C GLY A 119 -1.35 -1.55 4.96
N GLY A 120 -2.38 -1.09 5.67
CA GLY A 120 -2.66 -1.43 7.06
C GLY A 120 -3.92 -2.27 7.24
N SER A 121 -4.30 -2.54 8.48
CA SER A 121 -5.55 -3.22 8.83
C SER A 121 -6.27 -2.52 9.98
N ILE A 122 -7.61 -2.51 9.93
CA ILE A 122 -8.48 -2.06 11.03
C ILE A 122 -9.52 -3.15 11.26
N GLY A 123 -9.63 -3.64 12.49
CA GLY A 123 -10.61 -4.69 12.83
C GLY A 123 -10.42 -5.99 12.04
N GLY A 124 -9.18 -6.31 11.65
CA GLY A 124 -8.85 -7.48 10.83
C GLY A 124 -9.08 -7.30 9.33
N MET A 125 -9.60 -6.15 8.89
CA MET A 125 -9.79 -5.84 7.47
C MET A 125 -8.63 -5.01 6.93
N SER A 126 -7.97 -5.53 5.90
CA SER A 126 -6.88 -4.84 5.21
C SER A 126 -7.40 -3.68 4.35
N HIS A 127 -6.69 -2.55 4.40
CA HIS A 127 -7.01 -1.34 3.65
C HIS A 127 -5.77 -0.81 2.94
N VAL A 128 -5.89 -0.61 1.63
CA VAL A 128 -4.89 0.14 0.87
C VAL A 128 -5.00 1.63 1.20
N GLY A 129 -3.85 2.28 1.42
CA GLY A 129 -3.77 3.69 1.76
C GLY A 129 -3.91 3.99 3.24
N LEU A 130 -4.04 2.97 4.08
CA LEU A 130 -3.84 3.07 5.52
C LEU A 130 -2.38 2.75 5.84
N GLY A 131 -1.71 3.59 6.62
CA GLY A 131 -0.36 3.30 7.09
C GLY A 131 -0.31 2.00 7.91
N ASN A 132 0.67 1.14 7.62
CA ASN A 132 0.87 -0.11 8.34
C ASN A 132 1.51 0.15 9.70
N SER A 133 0.70 0.24 10.74
CA SER A 133 1.16 0.49 12.12
C SER A 133 1.80 -0.72 12.81
N THR A 134 1.89 -1.88 12.15
CA THR A 134 2.44 -3.11 12.74
C THR A 134 3.74 -3.59 12.10
N LEU A 135 4.14 -2.97 10.98
CA LEU A 135 5.27 -3.41 10.16
C LEU A 135 6.59 -3.45 10.93
N ASP A 136 7.31 -4.57 10.83
CA ASP A 136 8.72 -4.71 11.20
C ASP A 136 9.56 -4.99 9.95
N MET A 137 9.93 -3.91 9.25
CA MET A 137 10.60 -4.01 7.94
C MET A 137 12.03 -4.53 8.06
N LYS A 138 12.74 -4.14 9.12
CA LYS A 138 14.12 -4.54 9.38
C LYS A 138 14.21 -6.04 9.57
N SER A 139 13.39 -6.62 10.45
CA SER A 139 13.39 -8.08 10.65
C SER A 139 12.97 -8.81 9.37
N LEU A 140 11.97 -8.29 8.64
CA LEU A 140 11.55 -8.87 7.36
C LEU A 140 12.71 -8.97 6.37
N PHE A 141 13.46 -7.89 6.20
CA PHE A 141 14.58 -7.86 5.25
C PHE A 141 15.74 -8.73 5.72
N ASP A 142 16.13 -8.62 7.00
CA ASP A 142 17.25 -9.38 7.55
C ASP A 142 16.99 -10.89 7.46
N ASP A 143 15.79 -11.35 7.83
CA ASP A 143 15.47 -12.78 7.82
C ASP A 143 15.32 -13.31 6.39
N LEU A 144 14.67 -12.58 5.48
CA LEU A 144 14.58 -12.98 4.07
C LEU A 144 15.96 -13.00 3.38
N ASP A 145 16.83 -12.05 3.69
CA ASP A 145 18.21 -12.05 3.21
C ASP A 145 18.99 -13.25 3.74
N ARG A 146 18.86 -13.59 5.03
CA ARG A 146 19.43 -14.83 5.60
C ARG A 146 18.89 -16.07 4.90
N ALA A 147 17.58 -16.17 4.67
CA ALA A 147 16.94 -17.31 4.01
C ALA A 147 17.34 -17.47 2.53
N GLN A 148 17.66 -16.36 1.89
CA GLN A 148 18.20 -16.30 0.54
C GLN A 148 19.70 -16.64 0.48
N GLY A 149 20.38 -16.72 1.63
CA GLY A 149 21.83 -16.93 1.72
C GLY A 149 22.65 -15.66 1.45
N LYS A 150 22.05 -14.47 1.56
CA LYS A 150 22.78 -13.21 1.45
C LYS A 150 23.48 -12.89 2.76
N ARG A 151 24.67 -12.29 2.65
CA ARG A 151 25.37 -11.73 3.82
C ARG A 151 24.66 -10.47 4.26
N LEU A 152 24.22 -10.43 5.52
CA LEU A 152 23.72 -9.22 6.13
C LEU A 152 24.80 -8.14 6.10
N ARG A 153 24.46 -7.00 5.51
CA ARG A 153 25.33 -5.83 5.50
C ARG A 153 24.99 -4.96 6.68
N ALA A 154 26.01 -4.43 7.35
CA ALA A 154 25.79 -3.38 8.33
C ALA A 154 25.06 -2.22 7.65
N SER A 155 23.89 -1.88 8.18
CA SER A 155 23.16 -0.71 7.71
C SER A 155 23.82 0.55 8.28
N SER A 156 23.94 1.60 7.48
CA SER A 156 24.41 2.90 7.93
C SER A 156 23.35 3.69 8.71
N PHE A 157 22.12 3.17 8.80
CA PHE A 157 21.00 3.77 9.51
C PHE A 157 20.02 2.70 10.03
N VAL A 158 19.19 3.07 10.99
CA VAL A 158 18.11 2.20 11.48
C VAL A 158 16.89 2.35 10.58
N LEU A 159 16.44 1.23 9.97
CA LEU A 159 15.27 1.23 9.08
C LEU A 159 13.96 1.36 9.86
N ASN A 160 13.82 0.61 10.95
CA ASN A 160 12.79 0.79 11.96
C ASN A 160 13.31 0.21 13.28
N SER A 161 13.12 0.96 14.37
CA SER A 161 13.44 0.55 15.75
C SER A 161 12.20 0.04 16.47
N THR A 162 11.03 0.51 16.05
CA THR A 162 9.72 0.04 16.51
C THR A 162 8.87 -0.45 15.35
N ARG A 163 7.78 -1.15 15.67
CA ARG A 163 6.78 -1.52 14.67
C ARG A 163 5.96 -0.29 14.27
N GLY A 164 5.62 -0.21 12.99
CA GLY A 164 4.72 0.81 12.46
C GLY A 164 5.38 2.12 12.04
N THR A 165 6.61 2.35 12.46
CA THR A 165 7.45 3.45 12.01
C THR A 165 8.47 2.96 10.99
N VAL A 166 8.81 3.79 10.00
CA VAL A 166 9.84 3.47 9.01
C VAL A 166 10.68 4.70 8.72
N ASN A 167 12.01 4.53 8.67
CA ASN A 167 12.95 5.56 8.23
C ASN A 167 13.00 5.67 6.69
N ALA A 168 11.83 5.91 6.09
CA ALA A 168 11.65 6.09 4.67
C ALA A 168 12.49 7.26 4.12
N GLY A 169 12.69 8.30 4.94
CA GLY A 169 13.51 9.45 4.62
C GLY A 169 14.99 9.11 4.46
N MET A 170 15.58 8.36 5.42
CA MET A 170 16.97 7.91 5.29
C MET A 170 17.15 6.97 4.10
N LEU A 171 16.18 6.10 3.81
CA LEU A 171 16.24 5.27 2.62
C LEU A 171 16.30 6.13 1.34
N SER A 172 15.48 7.18 1.23
CA SER A 172 15.57 8.13 0.11
C SER A 172 16.91 8.85 0.07
N ALA A 173 17.46 9.27 1.22
CA ALA A 173 18.76 9.91 1.27
C ALA A 173 19.86 8.97 0.75
N VAL A 174 19.84 7.69 1.14
CA VAL A 174 20.79 6.69 0.60
C VAL A 174 20.64 6.53 -0.91
N LEU A 175 19.40 6.42 -1.42
CA LEU A 175 19.15 6.28 -2.86
C LEU A 175 19.59 7.52 -3.66
N LEU A 176 19.41 8.73 -3.10
CA LEU A 176 19.90 9.97 -3.71
C LEU A 176 21.43 10.08 -3.65
N SER A 177 22.06 9.59 -2.57
CA SER A 177 23.51 9.67 -2.40
C SER A 177 24.29 8.93 -3.50
N VAL A 178 23.70 7.90 -4.11
CA VAL A 178 24.32 7.11 -5.18
C VAL A 178 23.97 7.60 -6.59
N ARG A 179 23.25 8.73 -6.73
CA ARG A 179 22.77 9.27 -8.01
C ARG A 179 23.38 10.63 -8.34
N ASN A 180 23.79 10.81 -9.58
CA ASN A 180 24.09 12.14 -10.15
C ASN A 180 22.80 12.92 -10.43
N ALA A 181 22.90 14.20 -10.76
CA ALA A 181 21.74 15.04 -11.09
C ALA A 181 20.96 14.54 -12.32
N ASP A 182 21.63 13.84 -13.24
CA ASP A 182 21.04 13.18 -14.40
C ASP A 182 20.52 11.75 -14.10
N LEU A 183 20.53 11.34 -12.82
CA LEU A 183 20.18 10.02 -12.30
C LEU A 183 21.12 8.86 -12.72
N SER A 184 22.26 9.15 -13.37
CA SER A 184 23.32 8.15 -13.53
C SER A 184 23.92 7.76 -12.18
N MET A 185 24.57 6.59 -12.10
CA MET A 185 25.10 6.09 -10.83
C MET A 185 26.45 6.72 -10.49
N ARG A 186 26.62 7.07 -9.23
CA ARG A 186 27.90 7.49 -8.67
C ARG A 186 28.72 6.28 -8.28
N ARG A 187 30.02 6.34 -8.54
CA ARG A 187 30.98 5.37 -8.02
C ARG A 187 31.14 5.47 -6.50
N PHE A 188 31.08 6.69 -5.97
CA PHE A 188 31.18 6.97 -4.54
C PHE A 188 29.92 7.73 -4.08
N PRO A 189 29.23 7.25 -3.03
CA PRO A 189 28.07 7.95 -2.50
C PRO A 189 28.41 9.38 -2.04
N LEU A 190 27.52 10.33 -2.30
CA LEU A 190 27.62 11.70 -1.82
C LEU A 190 27.31 11.75 -0.31
N PRO A 191 28.17 12.32 0.53
CA PRO A 191 27.86 12.52 1.95
C PRO A 191 26.80 13.61 2.10
N LEU A 192 25.52 13.21 2.13
CA LEU A 192 24.40 14.15 2.23
C LEU A 192 24.23 14.78 3.62
N GLY A 193 24.91 14.25 4.66
CA GLY A 193 24.72 14.69 6.04
C GLY A 193 23.29 14.49 6.55
N ALA A 194 22.50 13.62 5.91
CA ALA A 194 21.11 13.40 6.26
C ALA A 194 21.01 12.61 7.58
N ASN A 195 20.16 13.10 8.48
CA ASN A 195 19.77 12.41 9.71
C ASN A 195 18.26 12.58 9.89
N LEU A 196 17.49 11.74 9.20
CA LEU A 196 16.03 11.80 9.22
C LEU A 196 15.48 10.79 10.22
N PRO A 197 14.41 11.14 10.95
CA PRO A 197 13.81 10.24 11.92
C PRO A 197 13.00 9.14 11.22
N GLU A 198 12.70 8.09 11.98
CA GLU A 198 11.58 7.21 11.64
C GLU A 198 10.27 7.97 11.72
N LEU A 199 9.36 7.68 10.79
CA LEU A 199 8.07 8.35 10.70
C LEU A 199 6.95 7.32 10.61
N ASP A 200 5.79 7.67 11.16
CA ASP A 200 4.54 6.98 10.86
C ASP A 200 4.24 7.11 9.36
N VAL A 201 3.52 6.13 8.82
CA VAL A 201 3.15 6.15 7.41
C VAL A 201 1.87 6.98 7.23
N PRO A 202 1.88 8.06 6.41
CA PRO A 202 0.71 8.91 6.24
C PRO A 202 -0.39 8.17 5.47
N ALA A 203 -1.64 8.37 5.88
CA ALA A 203 -2.79 7.76 5.21
C ALA A 203 -3.04 8.44 3.84
N TRP A 204 -2.99 7.65 2.76
CA TRP A 204 -3.19 8.13 1.40
C TRP A 204 -4.63 8.57 1.12
N TRP A 205 -5.63 8.06 1.83
CA TRP A 205 -7.01 8.56 1.70
C TRP A 205 -7.19 10.03 2.13
N LEU A 206 -6.16 10.66 2.71
CA LEU A 206 -6.14 12.10 2.99
C LEU A 206 -5.52 12.92 1.84
N LEU A 207 -4.84 12.28 0.89
CA LEU A 207 -4.10 12.96 -0.18
C LEU A 207 -5.02 13.81 -1.07
N GLY A 208 -6.24 13.34 -1.33
CA GLY A 208 -7.25 14.11 -2.08
C GLY A 208 -7.64 15.45 -1.42
N LYS A 209 -7.31 15.65 -0.14
CA LYS A 209 -7.58 16.89 0.63
C LYS A 209 -6.33 17.72 0.90
N LYS A 210 -5.16 17.31 0.39
CA LYS A 210 -3.88 17.99 0.64
C LYS A 210 -3.37 18.69 -0.60
N SER A 211 -2.76 19.87 -0.42
CA SER A 211 -2.01 20.58 -1.46
C SER A 211 -0.57 20.09 -1.58
N THR A 212 -0.01 19.51 -0.50
CA THR A 212 1.37 19.04 -0.43
C THR A 212 1.50 17.61 0.13
N MET A 213 2.65 16.98 -0.11
CA MET A 213 3.03 15.64 0.35
C MET A 213 4.21 15.69 1.32
N TYR A 214 4.38 14.57 2.03
CA TYR A 214 5.30 14.37 3.15
C TYR A 214 4.97 15.21 4.39
N TYR A 215 5.60 14.87 5.51
CA TYR A 215 5.33 15.47 6.81
C TYR A 215 5.63 16.96 6.86
N ASP A 216 6.60 17.41 6.06
CA ASP A 216 7.02 18.80 5.99
C ASP A 216 6.46 19.54 4.77
N GLY A 217 5.56 18.92 4.01
CA GLY A 217 4.87 19.58 2.90
C GLY A 217 5.77 20.01 1.74
N ARG A 218 6.98 19.46 1.62
CA ARG A 218 7.99 19.95 0.67
C ARG A 218 7.68 19.69 -0.82
N PHE A 219 6.73 18.80 -1.14
CA PHE A 219 6.34 18.50 -2.51
C PHE A 219 4.88 18.81 -2.77
N ASP A 220 4.56 19.26 -3.99
CA ASP A 220 3.20 19.41 -4.48
C ASP A 220 2.47 18.06 -4.53
N ALA A 221 1.21 18.00 -4.10
CA ALA A 221 0.38 16.79 -4.10
C ALA A 221 -0.01 16.27 -5.48
N ARG A 222 0.44 16.91 -6.56
CA ARG A 222 0.34 16.40 -7.94
C ARG A 222 1.62 15.70 -8.39
N SER A 223 2.71 15.79 -7.62
CA SER A 223 4.00 15.22 -8.02
C SER A 223 3.97 13.70 -8.05
N VAL A 224 4.12 13.13 -9.24
CA VAL A 224 4.27 11.67 -9.43
C VAL A 224 5.71 11.21 -9.22
N ARG A 225 6.69 12.09 -9.46
CA ARG A 225 8.12 11.78 -9.28
C ARG A 225 8.49 11.53 -7.82
N ALA A 226 7.87 12.27 -6.90
CA ALA A 226 8.04 12.04 -5.47
C ALA A 226 7.61 10.59 -5.08
N ASN A 227 6.54 10.07 -5.69
CA ASN A 227 6.09 8.71 -5.46
C ASN A 227 7.03 7.64 -6.05
N MET A 228 7.90 8.01 -6.99
CA MET A 228 8.86 7.10 -7.62
C MET A 228 10.23 7.06 -6.91
N GLN A 229 10.42 7.77 -5.79
CA GLN A 229 11.73 7.90 -5.14
C GLN A 229 12.41 6.56 -4.81
N PHE A 230 11.62 5.52 -4.46
CA PHE A 230 12.18 4.20 -4.13
C PHE A 230 12.58 3.38 -5.36
N LEU A 231 12.16 3.80 -6.56
CA LEU A 231 12.60 3.21 -7.82
C LEU A 231 14.01 3.67 -8.22
N LEU A 232 14.54 4.72 -7.56
CA LEU A 232 15.92 5.18 -7.74
C LEU A 232 16.98 4.14 -7.37
N GLY A 233 16.62 3.01 -6.74
CA GLY A 233 17.55 1.89 -6.55
C GLY A 233 17.94 1.21 -7.86
N GLU A 234 17.08 1.26 -8.87
CA GLU A 234 17.22 0.38 -10.04
C GLU A 234 16.96 1.06 -11.38
N LYS A 235 16.05 2.05 -11.42
CA LYS A 235 15.60 2.65 -12.67
C LYS A 235 16.53 3.76 -13.16
N SER A 236 16.71 3.81 -14.47
CA SER A 236 17.31 4.92 -15.19
C SER A 236 16.34 6.10 -15.31
N LEU A 237 16.86 7.26 -15.72
CA LEU A 237 16.02 8.43 -16.02
C LEU A 237 14.97 8.13 -17.07
N GLN A 238 15.31 7.36 -18.12
CA GLN A 238 14.36 7.04 -19.17
C GLN A 238 13.23 6.14 -18.66
N GLU A 239 13.56 5.07 -17.92
CA GLU A 239 12.55 4.20 -17.32
C GLU A 239 11.62 4.96 -16.37
N LEU A 240 12.14 5.92 -15.59
CA LEU A 240 11.31 6.76 -14.72
C LEU A 240 10.36 7.66 -15.52
N LYS A 241 10.83 8.24 -16.63
CA LYS A 241 9.97 9.03 -17.54
C LYS A 241 8.88 8.16 -18.16
N ASP A 242 9.24 6.95 -18.59
CA ASP A 242 8.28 6.02 -19.19
C ASP A 242 7.21 5.56 -18.18
N LEU A 243 7.52 5.57 -16.89
CA LEU A 243 6.59 5.28 -15.80
C LEU A 243 5.70 6.47 -15.40
N GLU A 244 6.01 7.71 -15.78
CA GLU A 244 5.24 8.89 -15.38
C GLU A 244 3.74 8.77 -15.70
N PRO A 245 3.30 8.33 -16.91
CA PRO A 245 1.88 8.15 -17.21
C PRO A 245 1.19 7.14 -16.27
N THR A 246 1.85 6.02 -15.97
CA THR A 246 1.33 5.02 -15.02
C THR A 246 1.23 5.60 -13.60
N PHE A 247 2.22 6.38 -13.18
CA PHE A 247 2.18 7.00 -11.86
C PHE A 247 1.18 8.16 -11.78
N HIS A 248 0.81 8.80 -12.90
CA HIS A 248 -0.32 9.72 -12.96
C HIS A 248 -1.65 9.00 -12.71
N ASP A 249 -1.86 7.83 -13.32
CA ASP A 249 -3.02 6.99 -13.05
C ASP A 249 -3.05 6.53 -11.58
N ILE A 250 -1.92 6.08 -11.03
CA ILE A 250 -1.78 5.75 -9.60
C ILE A 250 -2.16 6.95 -8.74
N GLN A 251 -1.66 8.15 -9.06
CA GLN A 251 -1.96 9.35 -8.29
C GLN A 251 -3.45 9.71 -8.34
N ALA A 252 -4.10 9.54 -9.50
CA ALA A 252 -5.55 9.72 -9.62
C ALA A 252 -6.31 8.75 -8.70
N TRP A 253 -5.88 7.49 -8.64
CA TRP A 253 -6.45 6.50 -7.73
C TRP A 253 -6.17 6.81 -6.25
N LEU A 254 -4.94 7.17 -5.87
CA LEU A 254 -4.60 7.56 -4.50
C LEU A 254 -5.47 8.73 -4.01
N LYS A 255 -5.75 9.70 -4.88
CA LYS A 255 -6.61 10.85 -4.56
C LYS A 255 -8.11 10.50 -4.48
N SER A 256 -8.53 9.36 -5.02
CA SER A 256 -9.91 8.88 -4.96
C SER A 256 -10.20 8.00 -3.74
N LEU A 257 -9.17 7.51 -3.05
CA LEU A 257 -9.30 6.68 -1.85
C LEU A 257 -10.11 7.39 -0.75
N LYS A 258 -10.99 6.64 -0.09
CA LYS A 258 -11.80 7.11 1.04
C LYS A 258 -11.53 6.26 2.28
N PRO A 259 -11.50 6.86 3.49
CA PRO A 259 -11.40 6.09 4.72
C PRO A 259 -12.67 5.23 4.92
N PRO A 260 -12.55 4.08 5.60
CA PRO A 260 -13.72 3.31 6.02
C PRO A 260 -14.60 4.14 6.96
N ARG A 261 -15.91 3.88 6.95
CA ARG A 261 -16.82 4.49 7.92
C ARG A 261 -16.55 3.94 9.32
N TYR A 262 -16.73 4.78 10.33
CA TYR A 262 -16.70 4.34 11.73
C TYR A 262 -17.81 3.30 11.96
N PRO A 263 -17.49 2.08 12.43
CA PRO A 263 -18.45 0.97 12.43
C PRO A 263 -19.37 0.93 13.65
N PHE A 264 -19.08 1.70 14.70
CA PHE A 264 -19.86 1.67 15.94
C PHE A 264 -20.90 2.79 16.00
N PRO A 265 -21.93 2.66 16.85
CA PRO A 265 -22.87 3.75 17.10
C PRO A 265 -22.14 5.03 17.54
N SER A 266 -22.66 6.18 17.09
CA SER A 266 -22.18 7.50 17.49
C SER A 266 -23.30 8.32 18.10
N ASP A 267 -23.01 9.02 19.20
CA ASP A 267 -23.93 9.99 19.81
C ASP A 267 -23.92 11.27 18.97
N ALA A 268 -24.98 11.48 18.19
CA ALA A 268 -25.11 12.60 17.28
C ALA A 268 -25.05 13.95 18.02
N ALA A 269 -25.72 14.08 19.17
CA ALA A 269 -25.72 15.32 19.93
C ALA A 269 -24.32 15.66 20.46
N ARG A 270 -23.56 14.64 20.87
CA ARG A 270 -22.15 14.82 21.27
C ARG A 270 -21.25 15.14 20.08
N ALA A 271 -21.45 14.51 18.94
CA ALA A 271 -20.70 14.80 17.71
C ALA A 271 -20.93 16.25 17.23
N ASP A 272 -22.16 16.75 17.28
CA ASP A 272 -22.51 18.12 16.91
C ASP A 272 -21.82 19.15 17.82
N ARG A 273 -21.79 18.89 19.14
CA ARG A 273 -21.01 19.73 20.07
C ARG A 273 -19.51 19.68 19.75
N GLY A 274 -18.98 18.50 19.40
CA GLY A 274 -17.59 18.31 19.00
C GLY A 274 -17.23 19.08 17.73
N LYS A 275 -18.14 19.13 16.74
CA LYS A 275 -17.97 19.93 15.52
C LYS A 275 -17.73 21.40 15.84
N VAL A 276 -18.54 21.99 16.73
CA VAL A 276 -18.38 23.40 17.13
C VAL A 276 -17.01 23.64 17.78
N VAL A 277 -16.51 22.71 18.59
CA VAL A 277 -15.17 22.81 19.19
C VAL A 277 -14.09 22.73 18.11
N PHE A 278 -14.18 21.77 17.20
CA PHE A 278 -13.23 21.60 16.10
C PHE A 278 -13.14 22.84 15.20
N GLU A 279 -14.28 23.41 14.80
CA GLU A 279 -14.33 24.59 13.94
C GLU A 279 -13.74 25.84 14.62
N LYS A 280 -13.93 25.99 15.93
CA LYS A 280 -13.41 27.15 16.68
C LYS A 280 -11.91 27.06 16.98
N ALA A 281 -11.43 25.85 17.30
CA ALA A 281 -10.11 25.66 17.91
C ALA A 281 -9.09 24.92 17.02
N CYS A 282 -9.52 24.09 16.07
CA CYS A 282 -8.63 23.18 15.34
C CYS A 282 -8.59 23.40 13.82
N ALA A 283 -9.65 23.94 13.22
CA ALA A 283 -9.78 24.05 11.76
C ALA A 283 -9.06 25.27 11.14
N LYS A 284 -8.28 26.02 11.92
CA LYS A 284 -7.58 27.24 11.50
C LYS A 284 -6.20 26.95 10.96
#